data_AF-A0A6A7GCL9-F1
#
_entry.id   AF-A0A6A7GCL9-F1
#
_cell.length_a   1.000
_cell.length_b   1.000
_cell.length_c   1.000
_cell.angle_alpha   90.00
_cell.angle_beta   90.00
_cell.angle_gamma   90.00
#
_symmetry.space_group_name_H-M   'P 1'
#
loop_
_entity.id
_entity.type
_entity.pdbx_description
1 polymer ?
#
loop_
_entity_poly.entity_id
_entity_poly.type
_entity_poly.pdbx_seq_one_letter_code
_entity_poly.pdbx_strand_id
1 'polypeptide(L)'
;NFAFSGSEFERRTKIENSFGLMSAHISTLANQVMYECIKRYLASQHIVLVTIWCGILANIVNVFCLWLFLHHLQWSFIGAPIAGSISNWVMLLSILVISKWKDYFHLTWPGLSWKMFTDLWQILQIALPGTAMLCAEWWAFEILTLLSGILSTTDLAACTITVNVAYVTYMFPLSVAIAASTRISNNLGAGKPDIAKVVGRFCIFCGVLFSLFDGAIVSLLRHQIAGIFTSDEAVESIASSLLLILALFQIFDFTAGVAGGVIRGIGVQKYGALINFIGYYLVGTPLGLLFAFPFGLDLGSPGLFWGITVSLFLQVCGYGFLLVRVDWDHYSMIARTRGISSSKAAADEPILLNHPLISPDDEILVK
;
A
#
# COMPACT_ATOMS: atom_id res chain seq x y z
N ASN A 1 -45.17 -26.12 6.59
CA ASN A 1 -44.66 -25.29 5.48
C ASN A 1 -44.40 -23.82 5.85
N PHE A 2 -43.74 -23.50 6.96
CA PHE A 2 -43.30 -22.12 7.26
C PHE A 2 -42.10 -22.09 8.22
N ALA A 3 -40.99 -22.75 7.85
CA ALA A 3 -39.73 -22.68 8.61
C ALA A 3 -38.53 -22.19 7.76
N PHE A 4 -38.73 -21.92 6.46
CA PHE A 4 -37.66 -21.46 5.57
C PHE A 4 -37.56 -19.94 5.42
N SER A 5 -38.54 -19.15 5.89
CA SER A 5 -38.58 -17.69 5.65
C SER A 5 -37.58 -16.89 6.50
N GLY A 6 -37.21 -17.36 7.69
CA GLY A 6 -36.26 -16.67 8.56
C GLY A 6 -34.85 -16.64 7.97
N SER A 7 -34.36 -17.78 7.46
CA SER A 7 -33.01 -17.89 6.90
C SER A 7 -32.83 -17.13 5.57
N GLU A 8 -33.89 -17.04 4.76
CA GLU A 8 -33.89 -16.28 3.51
C GLU A 8 -33.98 -14.78 3.74
N PHE A 9 -34.77 -14.35 4.73
CA PHE A 9 -34.84 -12.94 5.13
C PHE A 9 -33.49 -12.48 5.70
N GLU A 10 -32.90 -13.26 6.60
CA GLU A 10 -31.59 -12.94 7.18
C GLU A 10 -30.46 -12.94 6.13
N ARG A 11 -30.52 -13.84 5.13
CA ARG A 11 -29.65 -13.79 3.95
C ARG A 11 -29.89 -12.54 3.11
N ARG A 12 -31.14 -12.18 2.82
CA ARG A 12 -31.47 -10.97 2.04
C ARG A 12 -31.01 -9.71 2.75
N THR A 13 -31.24 -9.59 4.05
CA THR A 13 -30.77 -8.46 4.85
C THR A 13 -29.24 -8.39 4.88
N LYS A 14 -28.53 -9.53 5.00
CA LYS A 14 -27.06 -9.56 4.86
C LYS A 14 -26.59 -9.13 3.47
N ILE A 15 -27.26 -9.55 2.41
CA ILE A 15 -26.93 -9.18 1.02
C ILE A 15 -27.20 -7.69 0.77
N GLU A 16 -28.34 -7.18 1.21
CA GLU A 16 -28.71 -5.76 1.08
C GLU A 16 -27.76 -4.87 1.89
N ASN A 17 -27.39 -5.26 3.11
CA ASN A 17 -26.38 -4.55 3.90
C ASN A 17 -24.99 -4.59 3.23
N SER A 18 -24.63 -5.70 2.60
CA SER A 18 -23.37 -5.81 1.85
C SER A 18 -23.36 -4.95 0.59
N PHE A 19 -24.48 -4.86 -0.13
CA PHE A 19 -24.65 -3.94 -1.25
C PHE A 19 -24.64 -2.48 -0.83
N GLY A 20 -25.28 -2.15 0.31
CA GLY A 20 -25.25 -0.82 0.92
C GLY A 20 -23.81 -0.39 1.23
N LEU A 21 -23.03 -1.28 1.86
CA LEU A 21 -21.60 -1.07 2.08
C LEU A 21 -20.82 -0.83 0.79
N MET A 22 -21.00 -1.71 -0.21
CA MET A 22 -20.35 -1.58 -1.50
C MET A 22 -20.66 -0.24 -2.16
N SER A 23 -21.92 0.20 -2.15
CA SER A 23 -22.33 1.47 -2.75
C SER A 23 -21.71 2.68 -2.04
N ALA A 24 -21.64 2.65 -0.70
CA ALA A 24 -20.97 3.67 0.08
C ALA A 24 -19.47 3.74 -0.25
N HIS A 25 -18.81 2.58 -0.36
CA HIS A 25 -17.40 2.50 -0.74
C HIS A 25 -17.15 2.95 -2.19
N ILE A 26 -18.03 2.62 -3.14
CA ILE A 26 -17.92 3.08 -4.53
C ILE A 26 -17.97 4.61 -4.60
N SER A 27 -18.85 5.25 -3.82
CA SER A 27 -18.97 6.71 -3.80
C SER A 27 -17.72 7.43 -3.26
N THR A 28 -16.92 6.75 -2.43
CA THR A 28 -15.70 7.31 -1.82
C THR A 28 -14.45 7.09 -2.65
N LEU A 29 -14.47 6.14 -3.58
CA LEU A 29 -13.32 5.77 -4.39
C LEU A 29 -12.80 6.96 -5.20
N ALA A 30 -13.69 7.74 -5.83
CA ALA A 30 -13.30 8.91 -6.60
C ALA A 30 -12.53 9.94 -5.76
N ASN A 31 -12.97 10.15 -4.51
CA ASN A 31 -12.33 11.10 -3.59
C ASN A 31 -10.99 10.59 -3.10
N GLN A 32 -10.87 9.29 -2.83
CA GLN A 32 -9.61 8.67 -2.45
C GLN A 32 -8.58 8.75 -3.58
N VAL A 33 -8.99 8.54 -4.83
CA VAL A 33 -8.12 8.71 -5.99
C VAL A 33 -7.61 10.15 -6.06
N MET A 34 -8.49 11.15 -5.95
CA MET A 34 -8.10 12.56 -5.94
C MET A 34 -7.13 12.89 -4.79
N TYR A 35 -7.44 12.41 -3.58
CA TYR A 35 -6.60 12.63 -2.41
C TYR A 35 -5.22 12.01 -2.59
N GLU A 36 -5.12 10.76 -3.04
CA GLU A 36 -3.84 10.10 -3.27
C GLU A 36 -3.03 10.81 -4.37
N CYS A 37 -3.65 11.30 -5.43
CA CYS A 37 -2.96 12.12 -6.44
C CYS A 37 -2.33 13.37 -5.83
N ILE A 38 -3.08 14.15 -5.04
CA ILE A 38 -2.57 15.38 -4.41
C ILE A 38 -1.50 15.05 -3.37
N LYS A 39 -1.71 14.02 -2.56
CA LYS A 39 -0.75 13.53 -1.58
C LYS A 39 0.57 13.13 -2.23
N ARG A 40 0.54 12.41 -3.36
CA ARG A 40 1.75 12.03 -4.11
C ARG A 40 2.45 13.23 -4.72
N TYR A 41 1.69 14.21 -5.21
CA TYR A 41 2.20 15.47 -5.71
C TYR A 41 2.91 16.30 -4.62
N LEU A 42 2.32 16.44 -3.43
CA LEU A 42 2.99 17.13 -2.32
C LEU A 42 4.21 16.36 -1.81
N ALA A 43 4.14 15.02 -1.78
CA ALA A 43 5.24 14.17 -1.36
C ALA A 43 6.46 14.29 -2.29
N SER A 44 6.26 14.44 -3.61
CA SER A 44 7.35 14.64 -4.57
C SER A 44 8.12 15.94 -4.33
N GLN A 45 7.47 16.94 -3.75
CA GLN A 45 8.06 18.23 -3.35
C GLN A 45 8.59 18.25 -1.91
N HIS A 46 8.63 17.10 -1.24
CA HIS A 46 9.00 16.97 0.18
C HIS A 46 8.01 17.63 1.18
N ILE A 47 6.79 17.97 0.75
CA ILE A 47 5.74 18.54 1.60
C ILE A 47 4.85 17.41 2.14
N VAL A 48 5.32 16.70 3.16
CA VAL A 48 4.60 15.53 3.73
C VAL A 48 3.80 15.86 4.99
N LEU A 49 4.15 16.94 5.70
CA LEU A 49 3.52 17.31 6.98
C LEU A 49 2.03 17.65 6.83
N VAL A 50 1.65 18.27 5.71
CA VAL A 50 0.25 18.61 5.40
C VAL A 50 -0.61 17.34 5.40
N THR A 51 -0.15 16.29 4.72
CA THR A 51 -0.85 15.01 4.64
C THR A 51 -1.03 14.37 6.02
N ILE A 52 -0.04 14.47 6.90
CA ILE A 52 -0.10 13.93 8.27
C ILE A 52 -1.21 14.64 9.06
N TRP A 53 -1.23 15.97 9.05
CA TRP A 53 -2.26 16.75 9.77
C TRP A 53 -3.67 16.50 9.22
N CYS A 54 -3.82 16.40 7.91
CA CYS A 54 -5.09 16.02 7.28
C CYS A 54 -5.56 14.63 7.75
N GLY A 55 -4.65 13.66 7.84
CA GLY A 55 -4.94 12.31 8.31
C GLY A 55 -5.35 12.27 9.79
N ILE A 56 -4.67 13.01 10.65
CA ILE A 56 -5.02 13.13 12.08
C ILE A 56 -6.42 13.73 12.24
N LEU A 57 -6.70 14.84 11.54
CA LEU A 57 -8.02 15.47 11.56
C LEU A 57 -9.11 14.52 11.08
N ALA A 58 -8.89 13.84 9.97
CA ALA A 58 -9.84 12.88 9.40
C ALA A 58 -10.15 11.72 10.37
N ASN A 59 -9.15 11.24 11.12
CA ASN A 59 -9.34 10.19 12.13
C ASN A 59 -10.10 10.70 13.36
N ILE A 60 -9.83 11.92 13.85
CA ILE A 60 -10.58 12.52 14.95
C ILE A 60 -12.07 12.66 14.57
N VAL A 61 -12.35 13.14 13.36
CA VAL A 61 -13.71 13.21 12.84
C VAL A 61 -14.33 11.83 12.70
N ASN A 62 -13.57 10.84 12.25
CA ASN A 62 -14.05 9.46 12.13
C ASN A 62 -14.49 8.89 13.48
N VAL A 63 -13.67 9.01 14.52
CA VAL A 63 -13.99 8.55 15.88
C VAL A 63 -15.25 9.24 16.41
N PHE A 64 -15.36 10.55 16.20
CA PHE A 64 -16.56 11.30 16.59
C PHE A 64 -17.81 10.82 15.84
N CYS A 65 -17.72 10.64 14.51
CA CYS A 65 -18.83 10.15 13.69
C CYS A 65 -19.23 8.72 14.06
N LEU A 66 -18.26 7.84 14.36
CA LEU A 66 -18.55 6.49 14.84
C LEU A 66 -19.31 6.53 16.16
N TRP A 67 -18.84 7.32 17.13
CA TRP A 67 -19.55 7.49 18.40
C TRP A 67 -20.98 8.01 18.19
N LEU A 68 -21.14 9.02 17.33
CA LEU A 68 -22.45 9.62 17.04
C LEU A 68 -23.40 8.63 16.34
N PHE A 69 -22.95 7.96 15.27
CA PHE A 69 -23.80 7.09 14.47
C PHE A 69 -24.12 5.77 15.16
N LEU A 70 -23.16 5.17 15.87
CA LEU A 70 -23.38 3.89 16.54
C LEU A 70 -24.11 4.07 17.88
N HIS A 71 -23.70 5.03 18.73
CA HIS A 71 -24.26 5.14 20.08
C HIS A 71 -25.44 6.11 20.18
N HIS A 72 -25.39 7.27 19.52
CA HIS A 72 -26.45 8.26 19.69
C HIS A 72 -27.61 8.05 18.72
N LEU A 73 -27.31 7.88 17.43
CA LEU A 73 -28.30 7.73 16.36
C LEU A 73 -28.75 6.28 16.14
N GLN A 74 -28.05 5.29 16.72
CA GLN A 74 -28.38 3.87 16.65
C GLN A 74 -28.51 3.35 15.21
N TRP A 75 -27.72 3.89 14.28
CA TRP A 75 -27.70 3.49 12.86
C TRP A 75 -27.02 2.13 12.62
N SER A 76 -26.72 1.39 13.71
CA SER A 76 -26.18 0.05 13.72
C SER A 76 -25.02 -0.08 12.72
N PHE A 77 -25.08 -1.09 11.84
CA PHE A 77 -24.05 -1.41 10.86
C PHE A 77 -23.83 -0.34 9.78
N ILE A 78 -24.86 0.42 9.39
CA ILE A 78 -24.79 1.41 8.30
C ILE A 78 -24.02 2.67 8.75
N GLY A 79 -23.97 2.95 10.06
CA GLY A 79 -23.24 4.09 10.60
C GLY A 79 -21.74 4.06 10.33
N ALA A 80 -21.11 2.89 10.41
CA ALA A 80 -19.67 2.71 10.23
C ALA A 80 -19.14 3.12 8.83
N PRO A 81 -19.70 2.63 7.71
CA PRO A 81 -19.25 3.05 6.38
C PRO A 81 -19.52 4.53 6.12
N ILE A 82 -20.63 5.10 6.63
CA ILE A 82 -20.92 6.53 6.49
C ILE A 82 -19.86 7.37 7.21
N ALA A 83 -19.48 7.00 8.43
CA ALA A 83 -18.38 7.67 9.15
C ALA A 83 -17.06 7.59 8.37
N GLY A 84 -16.76 6.43 7.77
CA GLY A 84 -15.63 6.24 6.87
C GLY A 84 -15.69 7.17 5.65
N SER A 85 -16.85 7.29 5.01
CA SER A 85 -17.06 8.18 3.87
C SER A 85 -16.86 9.65 4.21
N ILE A 86 -17.40 10.11 5.34
CA ILE A 86 -17.21 11.47 5.83
C ILE A 86 -15.73 11.74 6.10
N SER A 87 -15.03 10.81 6.74
CA SER A 87 -13.60 10.93 7.01
C SER A 87 -12.78 11.08 5.72
N ASN A 88 -13.06 10.29 4.69
CA ASN A 88 -12.41 10.41 3.38
C ASN A 88 -12.66 11.79 2.73
N TRP A 89 -13.89 12.31 2.81
CA TRP A 89 -14.20 13.67 2.33
C TRP A 89 -13.44 14.74 3.10
N VAL A 90 -13.38 14.64 4.42
CA VAL A 90 -12.59 15.57 5.25
C VAL A 90 -11.12 15.54 4.85
N MET A 91 -10.58 14.36 4.55
CA MET A 91 -9.20 14.19 4.10
C MET A 91 -8.93 14.90 2.76
N LEU A 92 -9.84 14.76 1.78
CA LEU A 92 -9.76 15.43 0.48
C LEU A 92 -9.93 16.97 0.60
N LEU A 93 -10.95 17.41 1.34
CA LEU A 93 -11.24 18.84 1.47
C LEU A 93 -10.13 19.56 2.23
N SER A 94 -9.64 18.98 3.32
CA SER A 94 -8.56 19.58 4.11
C SER A 94 -7.26 19.70 3.30
N ILE A 95 -6.86 18.68 2.53
CA ILE A 95 -5.63 18.76 1.73
C ILE A 95 -5.76 19.82 0.61
N LEU A 96 -6.93 19.94 -0.02
CA LEU A 96 -7.19 20.97 -1.04
C LEU A 96 -7.15 22.38 -0.47
N VAL A 97 -7.85 22.61 0.65
CA VAL A 97 -7.90 23.91 1.32
C VAL A 97 -6.52 24.36 1.78
N ILE A 98 -5.77 23.48 2.45
CA ILE A 98 -4.43 23.82 2.96
C ILE A 98 -3.47 24.05 1.78
N SER A 99 -3.51 23.22 0.74
CA SER A 99 -2.61 23.35 -0.40
C SER A 99 -2.86 24.64 -1.19
N LYS A 100 -4.14 25.04 -1.33
CA LYS A 100 -4.50 26.32 -1.95
C LYS A 100 -4.11 27.50 -1.05
N TRP A 101 -4.33 27.41 0.27
CA TRP A 101 -4.02 28.49 1.20
C TRP A 101 -2.52 28.77 1.32
N LYS A 102 -1.68 27.72 1.27
CA LYS A 102 -0.22 27.82 1.30
C LYS A 102 0.43 28.03 -0.06
N ASP A 103 -0.38 28.12 -1.11
CA ASP A 103 0.04 28.34 -2.49
C ASP A 103 1.07 27.33 -3.02
N TYR A 104 0.96 26.06 -2.59
CA TYR A 104 1.91 25.00 -2.99
C TYR A 104 1.83 24.65 -4.49
N PHE A 105 0.77 25.07 -5.18
CA PHE A 105 0.56 24.80 -6.60
C PHE A 105 1.26 25.81 -7.53
N HIS A 106 1.62 27.00 -7.03
CA HIS A 106 1.98 28.16 -7.86
C HIS A 106 3.10 27.91 -8.89
N LEU A 107 4.14 27.15 -8.51
CA LEU A 107 5.33 26.96 -9.36
C LEU A 107 5.27 25.72 -10.26
N THR A 108 4.38 24.78 -9.99
CA THR A 108 4.46 23.44 -10.59
C THR A 108 3.13 22.93 -11.14
N TRP A 109 2.04 23.67 -10.95
CA TRP A 109 0.72 23.33 -11.48
C TRP A 109 0.13 24.49 -12.29
N PRO A 110 0.15 24.42 -13.64
CA PRO A 110 -0.38 25.48 -14.50
C PRO A 110 -1.93 25.53 -14.56
N GLY A 111 -2.63 24.66 -13.81
CA GLY A 111 -4.09 24.54 -13.83
C GLY A 111 -4.58 23.26 -14.51
N LEU A 112 -5.90 23.07 -14.55
CA LEU A 112 -6.53 21.96 -15.27
C LEU A 112 -6.49 22.27 -16.78
N SER A 113 -5.79 21.43 -17.53
CA SER A 113 -5.72 21.48 -18.99
C SER A 113 -5.96 20.09 -19.56
N TRP A 114 -6.53 20.01 -20.77
CA TRP A 114 -6.69 18.76 -21.50
C TRP A 114 -5.36 18.05 -21.79
N LYS A 115 -4.22 18.76 -21.70
CA LYS A 115 -2.87 18.16 -21.72
C LYS A 115 -2.60 17.15 -20.61
N MET A 116 -3.39 17.12 -19.53
CA MET A 116 -3.26 16.04 -18.53
C MET A 116 -3.52 14.64 -19.13
N PHE A 117 -4.20 14.58 -20.30
CA PHE A 117 -4.52 13.33 -20.97
C PHE A 117 -3.52 12.92 -22.06
N THR A 118 -2.54 13.75 -22.45
CA THR A 118 -1.66 13.47 -23.60
C THR A 118 -0.63 12.38 -23.31
N ASP A 119 -0.09 12.33 -22.09
CA ASP A 119 0.94 11.35 -21.70
C ASP A 119 0.41 10.20 -20.82
N LEU A 120 -0.90 9.94 -20.89
CA LEU A 120 -1.53 8.88 -20.09
C LEU A 120 -0.91 7.51 -20.35
N TRP A 121 -0.55 7.21 -21.60
CA TRP A 121 -0.01 5.91 -21.94
C TRP A 121 1.35 5.68 -21.29
N GLN A 122 2.26 6.66 -21.30
CA GLN A 122 3.55 6.54 -20.62
C GLN A 122 3.37 6.38 -19.10
N ILE A 123 2.41 7.11 -18.51
CA ILE A 123 2.07 6.96 -17.09
C ILE A 123 1.53 5.54 -16.81
N LEU A 124 0.62 5.04 -17.64
CA LEU A 124 0.03 3.70 -17.50
C LEU A 124 1.06 2.58 -17.62
N GLN A 125 2.05 2.71 -18.51
CA GLN A 125 3.14 1.73 -18.63
C GLN A 125 3.98 1.59 -17.35
N ILE A 126 4.02 2.63 -16.52
CA ILE A 126 4.69 2.63 -15.21
C ILE A 126 3.72 2.22 -14.11
N ALA A 127 2.50 2.75 -14.13
CA ALA A 127 1.48 2.52 -13.12
C ALA A 127 0.98 1.07 -13.12
N LEU A 128 0.65 0.49 -14.27
CA LEU A 128 0.07 -0.85 -14.36
C LEU A 128 0.96 -1.94 -13.73
N PRO A 129 2.27 -2.02 -14.04
CA PRO A 129 3.12 -3.00 -13.37
C PRO A 129 3.32 -2.70 -11.89
N GLY A 130 3.32 -1.42 -11.47
CA GLY A 130 3.39 -1.04 -10.06
C GLY A 130 2.15 -1.44 -9.27
N THR A 131 0.97 -1.24 -9.85
CA THR A 131 -0.31 -1.71 -9.31
C THR A 131 -0.34 -3.23 -9.26
N ALA A 132 0.06 -3.91 -10.34
CA ALA A 132 0.12 -5.37 -10.37
C ALA A 132 1.06 -5.94 -9.29
N MET A 133 2.21 -5.30 -9.05
CA MET A 133 3.16 -5.69 -8.01
C MET A 133 2.54 -5.63 -6.61
N LEU A 134 1.78 -4.57 -6.29
CA LEU A 134 1.10 -4.41 -4.99
C LEU A 134 -0.15 -5.30 -4.86
N CYS A 135 -0.98 -5.38 -5.90
CA CYS A 135 -2.18 -6.22 -5.88
C CYS A 135 -1.82 -7.70 -5.77
N ALA A 136 -0.76 -8.15 -6.45
CA ALA A 136 -0.27 -9.52 -6.35
C ALA A 136 0.13 -9.90 -4.92
N GLU A 137 0.70 -8.95 -4.18
CA GLU A 137 1.06 -9.13 -2.77
C GLU A 137 -0.19 -9.20 -1.89
N TRP A 138 -1.07 -8.20 -1.96
CA TRP A 138 -2.24 -8.10 -1.09
C TRP A 138 -3.27 -9.20 -1.34
N TRP A 139 -3.54 -9.53 -2.60
CA TRP A 139 -4.49 -10.60 -2.93
C TRP A 139 -3.98 -11.97 -2.50
N ALA A 140 -2.67 -12.18 -2.37
CA ALA A 140 -2.14 -13.43 -1.84
C ALA A 140 -2.55 -13.64 -0.38
N PHE A 141 -2.58 -12.59 0.45
CA PHE A 141 -3.06 -12.66 1.83
C PHE A 141 -4.57 -12.90 1.92
N GLU A 142 -5.34 -12.30 1.01
CA GLU A 142 -6.79 -12.56 0.93
C GLU A 142 -7.06 -14.02 0.53
N ILE A 143 -6.32 -14.57 -0.45
CA ILE A 143 -6.40 -15.98 -0.81
C ILE A 143 -6.01 -16.87 0.39
N LEU A 144 -4.94 -16.55 1.11
CA LEU A 144 -4.53 -17.28 2.31
C LEU A 144 -5.64 -17.28 3.38
N THR A 145 -6.28 -16.14 3.60
CA THR A 145 -7.39 -16.02 4.55
C THR A 145 -8.61 -16.83 4.10
N LEU A 146 -8.96 -16.78 2.81
CA LEU A 146 -10.03 -17.61 2.24
C LEU A 146 -9.74 -19.11 2.37
N LEU A 147 -8.51 -19.55 2.10
CA LEU A 147 -8.08 -20.93 2.25
C LEU A 147 -8.15 -21.40 3.71
N SER A 148 -7.81 -20.54 4.67
CA SER A 148 -7.95 -20.86 6.09
C SER A 148 -9.40 -21.11 6.52
N GLY A 149 -10.35 -20.43 5.86
CA GLY A 149 -11.79 -20.65 6.06
C GLY A 149 -12.30 -22.02 5.60
N ILE A 150 -11.56 -22.70 4.73
CA ILE A 150 -11.86 -24.07 4.29
C ILE A 150 -11.39 -25.09 5.34
N LEU A 151 -10.34 -24.79 6.11
CA LEU A 151 -9.81 -25.68 7.15
C LEU A 151 -10.76 -25.79 8.34
N SER A 152 -11.03 -24.67 9.02
CA SER A 152 -11.97 -24.62 10.13
C SER A 152 -12.33 -23.17 10.48
N THR A 153 -13.39 -22.98 11.27
CA THR A 153 -13.77 -21.65 11.78
C THR A 153 -12.75 -21.11 12.80
N THR A 154 -12.09 -22.00 13.56
CA THR A 154 -11.04 -21.64 14.52
C THR A 154 -9.74 -21.23 13.82
N ASP A 155 -9.36 -21.92 12.74
CA ASP A 155 -8.22 -21.55 11.90
C ASP A 155 -8.46 -20.19 11.24
N LEU A 156 -9.67 -19.96 10.69
CA LEU A 156 -10.02 -18.68 10.10
C LEU A 156 -9.90 -17.52 11.08
N ALA A 157 -10.39 -17.69 12.31
CA ALA A 157 -10.29 -16.67 13.35
C ALA A 157 -8.81 -16.38 13.70
N ALA A 158 -8.01 -17.42 13.92
CA ALA A 158 -6.59 -17.28 14.24
C ALA A 158 -5.78 -16.65 13.08
N CYS A 159 -6.06 -17.04 11.83
CA CYS A 159 -5.48 -16.42 10.64
C CYS A 159 -5.85 -14.95 10.53
N THR A 160 -7.11 -14.59 10.77
CA THR A 160 -7.58 -13.20 10.73
C THR A 160 -6.85 -12.34 11.76
N ILE A 161 -6.67 -12.85 12.99
CA ILE A 161 -5.87 -12.17 14.03
C ILE A 161 -4.44 -11.95 13.54
N THR A 162 -3.81 -13.00 13.02
CA THR A 162 -2.41 -12.96 12.56
C THR A 162 -2.23 -11.97 11.39
N VAL A 163 -3.12 -12.00 10.41
CA VAL A 163 -3.11 -11.07 9.26
C VAL A 163 -3.37 -9.63 9.71
N ASN A 164 -4.24 -9.39 10.68
CA ASN A 164 -4.43 -8.04 11.24
C ASN A 164 -3.16 -7.51 11.92
N VAL A 165 -2.45 -8.35 12.67
CA VAL A 165 -1.14 -7.99 13.25
C VAL A 165 -0.12 -7.71 12.14
N ALA A 166 -0.11 -8.50 11.07
CA ALA A 166 0.73 -8.26 9.90
C ALA A 166 0.43 -6.89 9.25
N TYR A 167 -0.85 -6.53 9.07
CA TYR A 167 -1.23 -5.23 8.52
C TYR A 167 -0.79 -4.05 9.39
N VAL A 168 -0.96 -4.14 10.71
CA VAL A 168 -0.55 -3.06 11.63
C VAL A 168 0.96 -2.86 11.56
N THR A 169 1.72 -3.95 11.60
CA THR A 169 3.18 -3.91 11.56
C THR A 169 3.70 -3.43 10.20
N TYR A 170 3.06 -3.83 9.09
CA TYR A 170 3.42 -3.43 7.73
C TYR A 170 3.24 -1.92 7.42
N MET A 171 2.51 -1.16 8.24
CA MET A 171 2.39 0.30 8.05
C MET A 171 3.75 1.01 8.13
N PHE A 172 4.67 0.51 8.95
CA PHE A 172 6.01 1.05 9.07
C PHE A 172 6.86 0.86 7.80
N PRO A 173 7.11 -0.36 7.30
CA PRO A 173 7.90 -0.57 6.08
C PRO A 173 7.22 0.06 4.86
N LEU A 174 5.89 0.08 4.78
CA LEU A 174 5.18 0.79 3.71
C LEU A 174 5.52 2.29 3.71
N SER A 175 5.59 2.92 4.88
CA SER A 175 5.97 4.33 5.01
C SER A 175 7.41 4.57 4.55
N VAL A 176 8.35 3.70 4.94
CA VAL A 176 9.74 3.74 4.47
C VAL A 176 9.83 3.52 2.97
N ALA A 177 9.06 2.57 2.42
CA ALA A 177 9.02 2.26 0.99
C ALA A 177 8.53 3.46 0.16
N ILE A 178 7.51 4.18 0.64
CA ILE A 178 7.02 5.40 0.02
C ILE A 178 8.09 6.50 0.05
N ALA A 179 8.72 6.71 1.20
CA ALA A 179 9.79 7.71 1.34
C ALA A 179 11.01 7.39 0.45
N ALA A 180 11.43 6.11 0.42
CA ALA A 180 12.50 5.62 -0.44
C ALA A 180 12.18 5.86 -1.91
N SER A 181 10.97 5.48 -2.36
CA SER A 181 10.53 5.67 -3.74
C SER A 181 10.64 7.12 -4.17
N THR A 182 10.11 8.07 -3.37
CA THR A 182 10.15 9.50 -3.67
C THR A 182 11.57 10.07 -3.66
N ARG A 183 12.38 9.72 -2.65
CA ARG A 183 13.76 10.24 -2.55
C ARG A 183 14.64 9.72 -3.67
N ILE A 184 14.50 8.45 -4.04
CA ILE A 184 15.26 7.83 -5.14
C ILE A 184 14.84 8.44 -6.47
N SER A 185 13.54 8.54 -6.76
CA SER A 185 13.05 9.12 -8.01
C SER A 185 13.51 10.56 -8.19
N ASN A 186 13.49 11.37 -7.12
CA ASN A 186 13.95 12.75 -7.14
C ASN A 186 15.46 12.86 -7.43
N ASN A 187 16.29 12.04 -6.79
CA ASN A 187 17.74 12.07 -7.01
C ASN A 187 18.13 11.53 -8.39
N LEU A 188 17.46 10.50 -8.88
CA LEU A 188 17.67 9.99 -10.24
C LEU A 188 17.28 11.02 -11.30
N GLY A 189 16.14 11.70 -11.12
CA GLY A 189 15.70 12.79 -11.98
C GLY A 189 16.64 14.01 -11.94
N ALA A 190 17.28 14.25 -10.80
CA ALA A 190 18.28 15.32 -10.63
C ALA A 190 19.69 14.94 -11.15
N GLY A 191 19.89 13.76 -11.74
CA GLY A 191 21.20 13.33 -12.23
C GLY A 191 22.19 12.95 -11.14
N LYS A 192 21.71 12.53 -9.96
CA LYS A 192 22.53 12.16 -8.79
C LYS A 192 22.37 10.67 -8.44
N PRO A 193 22.83 9.74 -9.31
CA PRO A 193 22.66 8.30 -9.11
C PRO A 193 23.35 7.77 -7.85
N ASP A 194 24.51 8.31 -7.48
CA ASP A 194 25.22 7.91 -6.26
C ASP A 194 24.41 8.18 -4.98
N ILE A 195 23.77 9.34 -4.90
CA ILE A 195 22.92 9.69 -3.76
C ILE A 195 21.70 8.76 -3.74
N ALA A 196 21.08 8.51 -4.89
CA ALA A 196 19.95 7.58 -4.99
C ALA A 196 20.32 6.17 -4.49
N LYS A 197 21.52 5.68 -4.83
CA LYS A 197 22.05 4.39 -4.39
C LYS A 197 22.29 4.34 -2.89
N VAL A 198 22.88 5.39 -2.31
CA VAL A 198 23.09 5.49 -0.86
C VAL A 198 21.76 5.52 -0.11
N VAL A 199 20.79 6.31 -0.58
CA VAL A 199 19.44 6.36 0.00
C VAL A 199 18.77 4.99 -0.05
N GLY A 200 18.82 4.29 -1.18
CA GLY A 200 18.23 2.95 -1.32
C GLY A 200 18.84 1.95 -0.34
N ARG A 201 20.18 1.93 -0.22
CA ARG A 201 20.88 1.07 0.75
C ARG A 201 20.51 1.39 2.20
N PHE A 202 20.45 2.68 2.54
CA PHE A 202 20.07 3.14 3.87
C PHE A 202 18.64 2.72 4.22
N CYS A 203 17.68 2.92 3.30
CA CYS A 203 16.29 2.51 3.52
C CYS A 203 16.18 0.99 3.76
N ILE A 204 16.85 0.16 2.95
CA ILE A 204 16.86 -1.30 3.12
C ILE A 204 17.48 -1.68 4.46
N PHE A 205 18.59 -1.06 4.85
CA PHE A 205 19.22 -1.29 6.15
C PHE A 205 18.27 -0.96 7.31
N CYS A 206 17.58 0.20 7.25
CA CYS A 206 16.54 0.52 8.22
C CYS A 206 15.42 -0.53 8.21
N GLY A 207 14.94 -0.94 7.04
CA GLY A 207 13.92 -1.98 6.90
C GLY A 207 14.29 -3.27 7.62
N VAL A 208 15.51 -3.77 7.43
CA VAL A 208 16.02 -4.96 8.12
C VAL A 208 16.06 -4.75 9.64
N LEU A 209 16.61 -3.63 10.12
CA LEU A 209 16.69 -3.36 11.57
C LEU A 209 15.31 -3.30 12.22
N PHE A 210 14.36 -2.60 11.61
CA PHE A 210 13.01 -2.50 12.13
C PHE A 210 12.27 -3.83 12.05
N SER A 211 12.53 -4.64 11.03
CA SER A 211 11.93 -5.98 10.93
C SER A 211 12.41 -6.94 12.02
N LEU A 212 13.69 -6.85 12.42
CA LEU A 212 14.23 -7.64 13.51
C LEU A 212 13.64 -7.20 14.85
N PHE A 213 13.48 -5.89 15.05
CA PHE A 213 12.87 -5.32 16.24
C PHE A 213 11.39 -5.73 16.36
N ASP A 214 10.62 -5.57 15.28
CA ASP A 214 9.20 -5.91 15.23
C ASP A 214 8.98 -7.42 15.40
N GLY A 215 9.74 -8.25 14.68
CA GLY A 215 9.69 -9.71 14.82
C GLY A 215 10.05 -10.17 16.24
N ALA A 216 11.01 -9.52 16.90
CA ALA A 216 11.31 -9.80 18.30
C ALA A 216 10.14 -9.47 19.23
N ILE A 217 9.48 -8.32 19.04
CA ILE A 217 8.29 -7.93 19.81
C ILE A 217 7.16 -8.92 19.59
N VAL A 218 6.83 -9.24 18.35
CA VAL A 218 5.74 -10.17 18.02
C VAL A 218 6.02 -11.56 18.59
N SER A 219 7.26 -12.05 18.48
CA SER A 219 7.65 -13.35 19.03
C SER A 219 7.56 -13.41 20.55
N LEU A 220 7.99 -12.34 21.25
CA LEU A 220 7.97 -12.26 22.71
C LEU A 220 6.57 -12.06 23.28
N LEU A 221 5.75 -11.25 22.61
CA LEU A 221 4.41 -10.87 23.06
C LEU A 221 3.29 -11.67 22.38
N ARG A 222 3.59 -12.75 21.66
CA ARG A 222 2.62 -13.49 20.84
C ARG A 222 1.34 -13.90 21.59
N HIS A 223 1.45 -14.30 22.86
CA HIS A 223 0.30 -14.72 23.67
C HIS A 223 -0.53 -13.52 24.11
N GLN A 224 0.13 -12.44 24.54
CA GLN A 224 -0.53 -11.20 24.94
C GLN A 224 -1.22 -10.53 23.75
N ILE A 225 -0.58 -10.54 22.57
CA ILE A 225 -1.15 -10.03 21.34
C ILE A 225 -2.40 -10.85 20.97
N ALA A 226 -2.31 -12.18 20.93
CA ALA A 226 -3.45 -13.04 20.62
C ALA A 226 -4.62 -12.83 21.61
N GLY A 227 -4.33 -12.76 22.91
CA GLY A 227 -5.32 -12.55 23.97
C GLY A 227 -6.04 -11.18 23.93
N ILE A 228 -5.51 -10.18 23.22
CA ILE A 228 -6.23 -8.91 22.99
C ILE A 228 -7.41 -9.11 22.03
N PHE A 229 -7.30 -10.06 21.08
CA PHE A 229 -8.31 -10.27 20.04
C PHE A 229 -9.38 -11.30 20.41
N THR A 230 -9.05 -12.28 21.26
CA THR A 230 -9.95 -13.38 21.58
C THR A 230 -9.84 -13.81 23.03
N SER A 231 -10.93 -14.34 23.56
CA SER A 231 -11.00 -15.02 24.86
C SER A 231 -11.18 -16.54 24.72
N ASP A 232 -11.24 -17.05 23.49
CA ASP A 232 -11.29 -18.47 23.18
C ASP A 232 -9.86 -19.05 23.17
N GLU A 233 -9.57 -19.94 24.12
CA GLU A 233 -8.26 -20.57 24.30
C GLU A 233 -7.80 -21.37 23.06
N ALA A 234 -8.73 -21.98 22.32
CA ALA A 234 -8.39 -22.73 21.11
C ALA A 234 -7.89 -21.80 19.99
N VAL A 235 -8.57 -20.66 19.82
CA VAL A 235 -8.17 -19.64 18.84
C VAL A 235 -6.87 -18.96 19.28
N GLU A 236 -6.71 -18.66 20.57
CA GLU A 236 -5.50 -18.05 21.11
C GLU A 236 -4.27 -18.94 20.89
N SER A 237 -4.40 -20.25 21.17
CA SER A 237 -3.32 -21.21 20.98
C SER A 237 -2.83 -21.24 19.53
N ILE A 238 -3.76 -21.38 18.57
CA ILE A 238 -3.43 -21.39 17.14
C ILE A 238 -2.83 -20.03 16.73
N ALA A 239 -3.48 -18.91 17.10
CA ALA A 239 -2.99 -17.58 16.76
C ALA A 239 -1.59 -17.31 17.32
N SER A 240 -1.30 -17.73 18.55
CA SER A 240 0.04 -17.57 19.13
C SER A 240 1.11 -18.35 18.37
N SER A 241 0.79 -19.54 17.86
CA SER A 241 1.69 -20.32 17.01
C SER A 241 1.91 -19.66 15.65
N LEU A 242 0.86 -19.10 15.04
CA LEU A 242 0.93 -18.36 13.79
C LEU A 242 1.72 -17.07 13.94
N LEU A 243 1.58 -16.35 15.05
CA LEU A 243 2.35 -15.14 15.36
C LEU A 243 3.85 -15.43 15.50
N LEU A 244 4.23 -16.62 15.93
CA LEU A 244 5.64 -17.03 15.93
C LEU A 244 6.18 -17.22 14.50
N ILE A 245 5.38 -17.80 13.60
CA ILE A 245 5.74 -17.89 12.17
C ILE A 245 5.75 -16.48 11.56
N LEU A 246 4.81 -15.62 11.96
CA LEU A 246 4.70 -14.23 11.52
C LEU A 246 5.96 -13.43 11.89
N ALA A 247 6.55 -13.67 13.06
CA ALA A 247 7.78 -13.00 13.48
C ALA A 247 8.95 -13.25 12.51
N LEU A 248 9.09 -14.47 11.99
CA LEU A 248 10.08 -14.79 10.96
C LEU A 248 9.68 -14.21 9.60
N PHE A 249 8.42 -14.36 9.24
CA PHE A 249 7.81 -13.82 8.03
C PHE A 249 8.07 -12.31 7.87
N GLN A 250 7.91 -11.54 8.95
CA GLN A 250 8.07 -10.08 8.96
C GLN A 250 9.47 -9.62 8.57
N ILE A 251 10.51 -10.41 8.90
CA ILE A 251 11.89 -10.12 8.50
C ILE A 251 11.99 -10.03 6.98
N PHE A 252 11.35 -10.98 6.28
CA PHE A 252 11.32 -10.98 4.83
C PHE A 252 10.33 -9.95 4.27
N ASP A 253 9.15 -9.83 4.88
CA ASP A 253 8.06 -8.96 4.42
C ASP A 253 8.47 -7.48 4.44
N PHE A 254 9.04 -7.01 5.56
CA PHE A 254 9.51 -5.63 5.68
C PHE A 254 10.65 -5.35 4.71
N THR A 255 11.59 -6.28 4.59
CA THR A 255 12.73 -6.14 3.68
C THR A 255 12.26 -6.08 2.23
N ALA A 256 11.33 -6.96 1.83
CA ALA A 256 10.72 -6.98 0.52
C ALA A 256 9.91 -5.71 0.25
N GLY A 257 9.08 -5.25 1.19
CA GLY A 257 8.27 -4.04 1.06
C GLY A 257 9.12 -2.79 0.84
N VAL A 258 10.20 -2.62 1.62
CA VAL A 258 11.14 -1.50 1.45
C VAL A 258 11.92 -1.61 0.14
N ALA A 259 12.45 -2.78 -0.19
CA ALA A 259 13.13 -3.02 -1.47
C ALA A 259 12.20 -2.80 -2.67
N GLY A 260 10.92 -3.16 -2.55
CA GLY A 260 9.87 -2.86 -3.54
C GLY A 260 9.66 -1.35 -3.71
N GLY A 261 9.75 -0.58 -2.62
CA GLY A 261 9.81 0.89 -2.67
C GLY A 261 11.00 1.43 -3.46
N VAL A 262 12.18 0.86 -3.25
CA VAL A 262 13.41 1.20 -4.00
C VAL A 262 13.25 0.89 -5.49
N ILE A 263 12.75 -0.30 -5.83
CA ILE A 263 12.48 -0.76 -7.21
C ILE A 263 11.50 0.19 -7.93
N ARG A 264 10.42 0.60 -7.24
CA ARG A 264 9.46 1.59 -7.76
C ARG A 264 10.09 2.97 -7.95
N GLY A 265 10.96 3.39 -7.02
CA GLY A 265 11.70 4.65 -7.12
C GLY A 265 12.67 4.69 -8.31
N ILE A 266 13.27 3.56 -8.67
CA ILE A 266 14.14 3.43 -9.86
C ILE A 266 13.30 3.39 -11.16
N GLY A 267 12.06 2.91 -11.11
CA GLY A 267 11.18 2.77 -12.27
C GLY A 267 11.28 1.42 -12.98
N VAL A 268 11.69 0.37 -12.26
CA VAL A 268 11.87 -1.01 -12.77
C VAL A 268 10.86 -2.01 -12.21
N GLN A 269 9.71 -1.53 -11.75
CA GLN A 269 8.65 -2.32 -11.10
C GLN A 269 8.08 -3.45 -11.96
N LYS A 270 8.27 -3.44 -13.29
CA LYS A 270 7.91 -4.59 -14.16
C LYS A 270 8.61 -5.89 -13.74
N TYR A 271 9.88 -5.81 -13.35
CA TYR A 271 10.63 -6.97 -12.86
C TYR A 271 10.19 -7.34 -11.45
N GLY A 272 9.87 -6.35 -10.61
CA GLY A 272 9.31 -6.57 -9.29
C GLY A 272 7.97 -7.31 -9.33
N ALA A 273 7.07 -6.91 -10.24
CA ALA A 273 5.78 -7.56 -10.46
C ALA A 273 5.94 -9.03 -10.88
N LEU A 274 6.89 -9.33 -11.78
CA LEU A 274 7.17 -10.70 -12.20
C LEU A 274 7.67 -11.56 -11.02
N ILE A 275 8.58 -11.03 -10.21
CA ILE A 275 9.11 -11.71 -9.03
C ILE A 275 7.98 -11.98 -8.02
N ASN A 276 7.09 -11.01 -7.77
CA ASN A 276 5.93 -11.19 -6.87
C ASN A 276 4.97 -12.25 -7.40
N PHE A 277 4.69 -12.22 -8.71
CA PHE A 277 3.78 -13.19 -9.32
C PHE A 277 4.32 -14.61 -9.19
N ILE A 278 5.60 -14.83 -9.53
CA ILE A 278 6.24 -16.14 -9.40
C ILE A 278 6.28 -16.57 -7.93
N GLY A 279 6.71 -15.68 -7.04
CA GLY A 279 6.83 -15.93 -5.61
C GLY A 279 5.49 -16.35 -4.99
N TYR A 280 4.48 -15.50 -5.06
CA TYR A 280 3.20 -15.76 -4.39
C TYR A 280 2.38 -16.83 -5.09
N TYR A 281 2.21 -16.77 -6.40
CA TYR A 281 1.20 -17.59 -7.08
C TYR A 281 1.75 -18.91 -7.62
N LEU A 282 3.00 -18.95 -8.08
CA LEU A 282 3.60 -20.18 -8.64
C LEU A 282 4.31 -21.02 -7.59
N VAL A 283 4.73 -20.42 -6.48
CA VAL A 283 5.47 -21.12 -5.41
C VAL A 283 4.73 -21.08 -4.08
N GLY A 284 4.45 -19.89 -3.55
CA GLY A 284 3.93 -19.70 -2.20
C GLY A 284 2.57 -20.34 -1.96
N THR A 285 1.58 -20.02 -2.79
CA THR A 285 0.23 -20.58 -2.70
C THR A 285 0.21 -22.10 -2.90
N PRO A 286 0.85 -22.67 -3.95
CA PRO A 286 0.94 -24.12 -4.10
C PRO A 286 1.63 -24.83 -2.92
N LEU A 287 2.73 -24.29 -2.39
CA LEU A 287 3.40 -24.84 -1.21
C LEU A 287 2.53 -24.72 0.04
N GLY A 288 1.86 -23.58 0.23
CA GLY A 288 0.92 -23.38 1.34
C GLY A 288 -0.21 -24.42 1.31
N LEU A 289 -0.78 -24.67 0.13
CA LEU A 289 -1.78 -25.72 -0.06
C LEU A 289 -1.23 -27.11 0.28
N LEU A 290 -0.03 -27.43 -0.19
CA LEU A 290 0.63 -28.71 0.10
C LEU A 290 0.91 -28.89 1.60
N PHE A 291 1.31 -27.83 2.29
CA PHE A 291 1.62 -27.91 3.71
C PHE A 291 0.38 -27.93 4.59
N ALA A 292 -0.68 -27.22 4.21
CA ALA A 292 -1.85 -27.02 5.04
C ALA A 292 -2.87 -28.16 5.00
N PHE A 293 -3.03 -28.82 3.85
CA PHE A 293 -4.13 -29.75 3.63
C PHE A 293 -3.70 -31.24 3.76
N PRO A 294 -4.65 -32.16 3.99
CA PRO A 294 -4.37 -33.57 4.23
C PRO A 294 -3.69 -34.30 3.07
N PHE A 295 -3.78 -33.79 1.85
CA PHE A 295 -3.11 -34.38 0.69
C PHE A 295 -1.59 -34.16 0.68
N GLY A 296 -1.06 -33.36 1.61
CA GLY A 296 0.38 -33.15 1.79
C GLY A 296 0.83 -33.40 3.22
N LEU A 297 1.09 -32.33 4.00
CA LEU A 297 1.65 -32.44 5.37
C LEU A 297 0.62 -32.27 6.51
N ASP A 298 -0.60 -31.86 6.20
CA ASP A 298 -1.70 -31.69 7.17
C ASP A 298 -1.36 -30.79 8.38
N LEU A 299 -0.60 -29.72 8.13
CA LEU A 299 -0.17 -28.78 9.18
C LEU A 299 -1.23 -27.72 9.51
N GLY A 300 -2.41 -27.73 8.86
CA GLY A 300 -3.46 -26.73 9.06
C GLY A 300 -3.02 -25.31 8.68
N SER A 301 -3.51 -24.30 9.42
CA SER A 301 -3.17 -22.89 9.16
C SER A 301 -1.66 -22.58 9.20
N PRO A 302 -0.83 -23.16 10.08
CA PRO A 302 0.63 -23.03 10.00
C PRO A 302 1.23 -23.35 8.63
N GLY A 303 0.69 -24.36 7.93
CA GLY A 303 1.16 -24.75 6.60
C GLY A 303 0.98 -23.63 5.56
N LEU A 304 -0.16 -22.92 5.62
CA LEU A 304 -0.43 -21.78 4.75
C LEU A 304 0.60 -20.66 4.99
N PHE A 305 0.88 -20.37 6.27
CA PHE A 305 1.85 -19.34 6.66
C PHE A 305 3.28 -19.70 6.23
N TRP A 306 3.69 -20.96 6.36
CA TRP A 306 4.99 -21.40 5.85
C TRP A 306 5.11 -21.24 4.32
N GLY A 307 4.05 -21.56 3.57
CA GLY A 307 4.01 -21.35 2.12
C GLY A 307 4.27 -19.89 1.73
N ILE A 308 3.59 -18.95 2.39
CA ILE A 308 3.78 -17.52 2.10
C ILE A 308 5.14 -16.99 2.60
N THR A 309 5.67 -17.51 3.71
CA THR A 309 7.04 -17.20 4.19
C THR A 309 8.09 -17.59 3.15
N VAL A 310 7.95 -18.75 2.51
CA VAL A 310 8.86 -19.19 1.43
C VAL A 310 8.77 -18.25 0.22
N SER A 311 7.56 -17.82 -0.15
CA SER A 311 7.37 -16.82 -1.21
C SER A 311 8.12 -15.52 -0.91
N LEU A 312 8.00 -15.01 0.31
CA LEU A 312 8.67 -13.78 0.72
C LEU A 312 10.19 -13.92 0.70
N PHE A 313 10.72 -15.05 1.16
CA PHE A 313 12.16 -15.32 1.08
C PHE A 313 12.65 -15.23 -0.37
N LEU A 314 11.94 -15.86 -1.31
CA LEU A 314 12.25 -15.78 -2.73
C LEU A 314 12.16 -14.36 -3.28
N GLN A 315 11.19 -13.56 -2.82
CA GLN A 315 11.07 -12.15 -3.20
C GLN A 315 12.27 -11.33 -2.71
N VAL A 316 12.69 -11.50 -1.46
CA VAL A 316 13.89 -10.81 -0.93
C VAL A 316 15.13 -11.18 -1.76
N CYS A 317 15.30 -12.46 -2.09
CA CYS A 317 16.40 -12.90 -2.96
C CYS A 317 16.31 -12.28 -4.36
N GLY A 318 15.12 -12.29 -4.98
CA GLY A 318 14.89 -11.73 -6.32
C GLY A 318 15.11 -10.23 -6.37
N TYR A 319 14.58 -9.49 -5.39
CA TYR A 319 14.77 -8.04 -5.26
C TYR A 319 16.22 -7.70 -4.97
N GLY A 320 16.89 -8.45 -4.09
CA GLY A 320 18.32 -8.29 -3.82
C GLY A 320 19.16 -8.49 -5.09
N PHE A 321 18.90 -9.56 -5.85
CA PHE A 321 19.57 -9.83 -7.13
C PHE A 321 19.35 -8.69 -8.14
N LEU A 322 18.10 -8.23 -8.29
CA LEU A 322 17.76 -7.12 -9.16
C LEU A 322 18.54 -5.86 -8.76
N LEU A 323 18.49 -5.46 -7.48
CA LEU A 323 19.10 -4.23 -6.99
C LEU A 323 20.64 -4.23 -7.07
N VAL A 324 21.28 -5.40 -6.97
CA VAL A 324 22.74 -5.52 -7.18
C VAL A 324 23.12 -5.33 -8.65
N ARG A 325 22.23 -5.71 -9.58
CA ARG A 325 22.45 -5.64 -11.03
C ARG A 325 21.94 -4.35 -11.66
N VAL A 326 21.26 -3.49 -10.91
CA VAL A 326 20.78 -2.19 -11.40
C VAL A 326 21.96 -1.29 -11.75
N ASP A 327 21.97 -0.82 -12.99
CA ASP A 327 22.83 0.28 -13.45
C ASP A 327 22.18 1.62 -13.12
N TRP A 328 22.62 2.22 -12.02
CA TRP A 328 22.06 3.47 -11.48
C TRP A 328 22.28 4.65 -12.44
N ASP A 329 23.39 4.68 -13.17
CA ASP A 329 23.71 5.73 -14.13
C ASP A 329 22.79 5.65 -15.34
N HIS A 330 22.58 4.44 -15.87
CA HIS A 330 21.62 4.21 -16.96
C HIS A 330 20.20 4.64 -16.59
N TYR A 331 19.70 4.27 -15.40
CA TYR A 331 18.36 4.68 -14.98
C TYR A 331 18.25 6.16 -14.63
N SER A 332 19.33 6.81 -14.17
CA SER A 332 19.35 8.27 -14.02
C SER A 332 19.27 8.97 -15.38
N MET A 333 19.96 8.48 -16.40
CA MET A 333 19.84 9.00 -17.76
C MET A 333 18.41 8.89 -18.28
N ILE A 334 17.78 7.71 -18.16
CA ILE A 334 16.39 7.50 -18.57
C ILE A 334 15.44 8.46 -17.84
N ALA A 335 15.62 8.64 -16.52
CA ALA A 335 14.80 9.54 -15.72
C ALA A 335 14.92 11.00 -16.21
N ARG A 336 16.13 11.46 -16.50
CA ARG A 336 16.38 12.80 -17.04
C ARG A 336 15.76 12.99 -18.42
N THR A 337 15.92 12.03 -19.33
CA THR A 337 15.35 12.10 -20.68
C THR A 337 13.82 12.21 -20.61
N ARG A 338 13.17 11.43 -19.74
CA ARG A 338 11.72 11.51 -19.50
C ARG A 338 11.29 12.87 -18.97
N GLY A 339 12.04 13.43 -18.00
CA GLY A 339 11.77 14.77 -17.47
C GLY A 339 11.87 15.87 -18.54
N ILE A 340 12.90 15.81 -19.39
CA ILE A 340 13.12 16.78 -20.47
C ILE A 340 12.03 16.69 -21.54
N SER A 341 11.63 15.48 -21.95
CA SER A 341 10.54 15.31 -22.93
C SER A 341 9.22 15.90 -22.44
N SER A 342 8.88 15.69 -21.16
CA SER A 342 7.68 16.26 -20.56
C SER A 342 7.75 17.79 -20.41
N SER A 343 8.94 18.33 -20.10
CA SER A 343 9.14 19.79 -19.98
C SER A 343 9.05 20.50 -21.34
N LYS A 344 9.62 19.94 -22.42
CA LYS A 344 9.52 20.50 -23.77
C LYS A 344 8.07 20.52 -24.26
N ALA A 345 7.33 19.43 -24.05
CA ALA A 345 5.91 19.36 -24.38
C ALA A 345 5.04 20.39 -23.60
N ALA A 346 5.48 20.80 -22.40
CA ALA A 346 4.82 21.85 -21.63
C ALA A 346 5.16 23.26 -22.17
N ALA A 347 6.42 23.52 -22.53
CA ALA A 347 6.89 24.84 -22.96
C ALA A 347 6.32 25.31 -24.32
N ASP A 348 6.02 24.38 -25.24
CA ASP A 348 5.53 24.70 -26.60
C ASP A 348 4.06 25.20 -26.66
N GLU A 349 3.43 25.62 -25.55
CA GLU A 349 2.04 26.12 -25.51
C GLU A 349 1.92 27.63 -25.24
N PRO A 350 0.95 28.33 -25.87
CA PRO A 350 0.82 29.80 -25.81
C PRO A 350 0.41 30.35 -24.43
N ILE A 351 0.00 29.50 -23.49
CA ILE A 351 -0.37 29.92 -22.12
C ILE A 351 0.89 30.13 -21.26
N LEU A 352 1.92 29.30 -21.43
CA LEU A 352 3.19 29.42 -20.71
C LEU A 352 4.11 30.48 -21.34
N LEU A 353 4.01 30.68 -22.66
CA LEU A 353 4.70 31.77 -23.38
C LEU A 353 4.28 33.18 -22.92
N ASN A 354 3.11 33.32 -22.27
CA ASN A 354 2.61 34.60 -21.74
C ASN A 354 2.80 34.75 -20.23
N HIS A 355 3.48 33.81 -19.56
CA HIS A 355 3.73 33.89 -18.13
C HIS A 355 4.92 34.83 -17.84
N PRO A 356 4.80 35.86 -16.97
CA PRO A 356 5.79 36.93 -16.78
C PRO A 356 7.14 36.49 -16.18
N LEU A 357 7.36 35.19 -16.00
CA LEU A 357 8.60 34.60 -15.47
C LEU A 357 9.32 33.69 -16.48
N ILE A 358 8.79 33.53 -17.69
CA ILE A 358 9.47 32.82 -18.78
C ILE A 358 9.91 33.88 -19.78
N SER A 359 11.09 34.46 -19.51
CA SER A 359 11.80 35.26 -20.49
C SER A 359 12.22 34.35 -21.65
N PRO A 360 11.99 34.73 -22.92
CA PRO A 360 12.51 33.98 -24.08
C PRO A 360 14.05 33.89 -24.12
N ASP A 361 14.74 34.65 -23.27
CA ASP A 361 16.20 34.72 -23.18
C ASP A 361 16.82 33.85 -22.06
N ASP A 362 16.02 33.17 -21.23
CA ASP A 362 16.55 32.15 -20.31
C ASP A 362 16.75 30.85 -21.08
N GLU A 363 17.74 30.87 -21.99
CA GLU A 363 18.44 29.67 -22.43
C GLU A 363 18.83 28.87 -21.18
N ILE A 364 18.08 27.79 -20.99
CA ILE A 364 18.45 26.56 -20.34
C ILE A 364 19.98 26.50 -20.17
N LEU A 365 20.47 26.86 -18.98
CA LEU A 365 21.84 26.58 -18.55
C LEU A 365 21.97 25.06 -18.35
N VAL A 366 22.06 24.35 -19.48
CA VAL A 366 22.66 23.04 -19.60
C VAL A 366 24.16 23.29 -19.75
N LYS A 367 24.87 23.27 -18.62
CA LYS A 367 26.24 22.76 -18.53
C LYS A 367 26.37 21.96 -17.26
#